data_AF-A0A9D1F2W8-F1
#
_entry.id   AF-A0A9D1F2W8-F1
#
_cell.length_a   1.000
_cell.length_b   1.000
_cell.length_c   1.000
_cell.angle_alpha   90.00
_cell.angle_beta   90.00
_cell.angle_gamma   90.00
#
_symmetry.space_group_name_H-M   'P 1'
#
loop_
_entity.id
_entity.type
_entity.pdbx_description
1 polymer ?
#
loop_
_entity_poly.entity_id
_entity_poly.type
_entity_poly.pdbx_seq_one_letter_code
_entity_poly.pdbx_strand_id
1 'polypeptide(L)'
;MHRRPSEFSLLNLIAEKYGKDAGQIILRWHIQEGVVALPKATTQEHINGNIDVFDFSLTDAEMSVIRSLDTGKGTHDPEDKAVEEGLKRFRIHD
;
A
#
# COMPACT_ATOMS: atom_id res chain seq x y z
N MET A 1 -10.10 9.13 1.35
CA MET A 1 -8.66 8.80 1.27
C MET A 1 -7.88 10.11 1.26
N HIS A 2 -7.44 10.59 2.43
CA HIS A 2 -6.61 11.79 2.53
C HIS A 2 -5.19 11.42 2.09
N ARG A 3 -4.78 11.77 0.87
CA ARG A 3 -3.43 11.50 0.35
C ARG A 3 -2.53 12.70 0.65
N ARG A 4 -1.37 12.46 1.26
CA ARG A 4 -0.37 13.51 1.52
C ARG A 4 0.40 13.82 0.23
N PRO A 5 0.48 15.07 -0.23
CA PRO A 5 1.12 15.42 -1.50
C PRO A 5 2.62 15.07 -1.59
N SER A 6 3.35 15.13 -0.48
CA SER A 6 4.82 14.95 -0.47
C SER A 6 5.27 13.50 -0.68
N GLU A 7 4.53 12.52 -0.17
CA GLU A 7 4.86 11.10 -0.31
C GLU A 7 4.63 10.60 -1.73
N PHE A 8 3.58 11.14 -2.36
CA PHE A 8 3.24 10.84 -3.75
C PHE A 8 4.33 11.32 -4.70
N SER A 9 4.97 12.46 -4.39
CA SER A 9 6.08 12.99 -5.16
C SER A 9 7.29 12.07 -5.16
N LEU A 10 7.64 11.46 -4.02
CA LEU A 10 8.78 10.56 -3.91
C LEU A 10 8.53 9.23 -4.63
N LEU A 11 7.36 8.62 -4.42
CA LEU A 11 7.02 7.35 -5.03
C LEU A 11 6.93 7.47 -6.56
N ASN A 12 6.40 8.58 -7.07
CA ASN A 12 6.38 8.85 -8.51
C ASN A 12 7.80 8.94 -9.09
N LEU A 13 8.74 9.60 -8.40
CA LEU A 13 10.14 9.68 -8.86
C LEU A 13 10.82 8.30 -8.94
N ILE A 14 10.52 7.41 -7.99
CA ILE A 14 10.99 6.02 -8.06
C ILE A 14 10.30 5.30 -9.23
N ALA A 15 8.98 5.47 -9.36
CA ALA A 15 8.17 4.81 -10.38
C ALA A 15 8.62 5.14 -11.80
N GLU A 16 8.99 6.40 -12.07
CA GLU A 16 9.53 6.86 -13.36
C GLU A 16 10.76 6.07 -13.81
N LYS A 17 11.66 5.69 -12.88
CA LYS A 17 12.87 4.91 -13.22
C LYS A 17 12.55 3.52 -13.76
N TYR A 18 11.43 2.95 -13.33
CA TYR A 18 11.02 1.58 -13.69
C TYR A 18 9.91 1.57 -14.75
N GLY A 19 9.39 2.74 -15.16
CA GLY A 19 8.23 2.82 -16.02
C GLY A 19 6.96 2.24 -15.39
N LYS A 20 6.84 2.36 -14.06
CA LYS A 20 5.72 1.84 -13.26
C LYS A 20 4.92 2.99 -12.65
N ASP A 21 3.87 2.68 -11.90
CA ASP A 21 3.14 3.64 -11.06
C ASP A 21 3.48 3.52 -9.56
N ALA A 22 3.09 4.52 -8.76
CA ALA A 22 3.36 4.54 -7.32
C ALA A 22 2.76 3.35 -6.55
N GLY A 23 1.62 2.82 -6.98
CA GLY A 23 1.00 1.64 -6.38
C GLY A 23 1.84 0.39 -6.61
N GLN A 24 2.36 0.21 -7.82
CA GLN A 24 3.28 -0.87 -8.16
C GLN A 24 4.59 -0.80 -7.35
N ILE A 25 5.12 0.41 -7.10
CA ILE A 25 6.28 0.60 -6.22
C ILE A 25 5.98 0.16 -4.79
N ILE A 26 4.82 0.53 -4.23
CA ILE A 26 4.41 0.11 -2.88
C ILE A 26 4.25 -1.41 -2.80
N LEU A 27 3.63 -2.03 -3.80
CA LEU A 27 3.45 -3.48 -3.85
C LEU A 27 4.79 -4.22 -3.93
N ARG A 28 5.68 -3.76 -4.82
CA ARG A 28 7.03 -4.31 -4.92
C ARG A 28 7.79 -4.19 -3.61
N TRP A 29 7.69 -3.03 -2.94
CA TRP A 29 8.34 -2.80 -1.65
C TRP A 29 7.89 -3.80 -0.59
N HIS A 30 6.58 -4.00 -0.42
CA HIS A 30 6.05 -4.99 0.53
C HIS A 30 6.56 -6.41 0.25
N ILE A 31 6.51 -6.84 -1.02
CA ILE A 31 6.97 -8.18 -1.43
C ILE A 31 8.45 -8.35 -1.14
N GLN A 32 9.27 -7.32 -1.39
CA GLN A 32 10.72 -7.36 -1.16
C GLN A 32 11.09 -7.28 0.34
N GLU A 33 10.24 -6.71 1.19
CA GLU A 33 10.33 -6.83 2.67
C GLU A 33 9.89 -8.22 3.17
N GLY A 34 9.43 -9.12 2.29
CA GLY A 34 8.91 -10.44 2.67
C GLY A 34 7.47 -10.42 3.19
N VAL A 35 6.73 -9.34 2.94
CA VAL A 35 5.32 -9.19 3.33
C VAL A 35 4.41 -9.51 2.14
N VAL A 36 3.44 -10.39 2.36
CA VAL A 36 2.41 -10.71 1.35
C VAL A 36 1.45 -9.53 1.21
N ALA A 37 1.39 -8.93 0.03
CA ALA A 37 0.48 -7.83 -0.27
C ALA A 37 -0.90 -8.33 -0.75
N LEU A 38 -1.98 -7.68 -0.27
CA LEU A 38 -3.37 -7.99 -0.65
C LEU A 38 -4.06 -6.76 -1.29
N PRO A 39 -3.69 -6.37 -2.51
CA PRO A 39 -4.31 -5.21 -3.16
C PRO A 39 -5.74 -5.51 -3.60
N LYS A 40 -6.63 -4.55 -3.37
CA LYS A 40 -7.99 -4.58 -3.92
C LYS A 40 -8.04 -3.90 -5.28
N ALA A 41 -8.64 -4.56 -6.27
CA ALA A 41 -8.95 -3.97 -7.58
C ALA A 41 -10.27 -4.54 -8.13
N THR A 42 -10.97 -3.74 -8.94
CA THR A 42 -12.20 -4.14 -9.65
C THR A 42 -12.13 -3.84 -11.16
N THR A 43 -11.09 -3.16 -11.62
CA THR A 43 -10.85 -2.84 -13.02
C THR A 43 -9.72 -3.72 -13.56
N GLN A 44 -9.78 -4.10 -14.83
CA GLN A 44 -8.80 -4.99 -15.43
C GLN A 44 -7.40 -4.37 -15.43
N GLU A 45 -7.33 -3.06 -15.65
CA GLU A 45 -6.10 -2.29 -15.68
C GLU A 45 -5.37 -2.37 -14.33
N HIS A 46 -6.09 -2.20 -13.21
CA HIS A 46 -5.50 -2.30 -11.87
C HIS A 46 -5.18 -3.75 -11.48
N ILE A 47 -6.00 -4.72 -11.88
CA ILE A 47 -5.69 -6.15 -11.63
C ILE A 47 -4.37 -6.52 -12.30
N ASN A 48 -4.20 -6.12 -13.56
CA ASN A 48 -2.97 -6.37 -14.32
C ASN A 48 -1.78 -5.61 -13.70
N GLY A 49 -1.96 -4.32 -13.41
CA GLY A 49 -0.92 -3.49 -12.79
C GLY A 49 -0.44 -4.03 -11.44
N ASN A 50 -1.35 -4.51 -10.59
CA ASN A 50 -1.03 -5.07 -9.29
C ASN A 50 -0.18 -6.36 -9.36
N ILE A 51 -0.29 -7.12 -10.44
CA ILE A 51 0.49 -8.35 -10.67
C ILE A 51 1.84 -8.03 -11.35
N ASP A 52 1.89 -6.94 -12.12
CA ASP A 52 3.07 -6.48 -12.88
C ASP A 52 4.13 -5.80 -11.98
N VAL A 53 4.59 -6.53 -10.95
CA VAL A 53 5.53 -6.05 -9.92
C VAL A 53 6.70 -7.01 -9.67
N PHE A 54 6.82 -8.06 -10.47
CA PHE A 54 7.86 -9.10 -10.31
C PHE A 54 9.00 -8.99 -11.31
N ASP A 55 8.87 -8.13 -12.32
CA ASP A 55 9.84 -7.90 -13.40
C ASP A 55 10.93 -6.87 -13.04
N PHE A 56 10.86 -6.25 -11.86
CA PHE A 56 11.87 -5.32 -11.35
C PHE A 56 12.16 -5.54 -9.85
N SER A 57 13.21 -4.89 -9.35
CA SER A 57 13.55 -4.85 -7.94
C SER A 57 13.99 -3.44 -7.53
N LEU A 58 13.64 -3.06 -6.31
CA LEU A 58 14.04 -1.77 -5.74
C LEU A 58 15.46 -1.90 -5.18
N THR A 59 16.26 -0.86 -5.34
CA THR A 59 17.59 -0.81 -4.71
C THR A 59 17.49 -0.68 -3.19
N ASP A 60 18.55 -1.04 -2.46
CA ASP A 60 18.58 -0.90 -1.00
C ASP A 60 18.34 0.55 -0.54
N ALA A 61 18.82 1.52 -1.32
CA ALA A 61 18.59 2.94 -1.07
C ALA A 61 17.10 3.31 -1.21
N GLU A 62 16.43 2.83 -2.26
CA GLU A 62 15.00 3.07 -2.47
C GLU A 62 14.15 2.35 -1.41
N MET A 63 14.51 1.12 -1.04
CA MET A 63 13.88 0.40 0.06
C MET A 63 13.99 1.19 1.37
N SER A 64 15.18 1.73 1.68
CA SER A 64 15.43 2.54 2.87
C SER A 64 14.65 3.86 2.86
N VAL A 65 14.55 4.50 1.69
CA VAL A 65 13.80 5.74 1.51
C VAL A 65 12.31 5.50 1.75
N ILE A 66 11.73 4.41 1.24
CA ILE A 66 10.31 4.09 1.48
C ILE A 66 10.07 3.76 2.95
N ARG A 67 10.97 3.02 3.62
CA ARG A 67 10.88 2.78 5.08
C ARG A 67 10.83 4.08 5.88
N SER A 68 11.54 5.12 5.45
CA SER A 68 11.57 6.41 6.14
C SER A 68 10.24 7.19 6.10
N LEU A 69 9.28 6.75 5.28
CA LEU A 69 7.94 7.34 5.22
C LEU A 69 7.01 6.86 6.35
N ASP A 70 7.41 5.84 7.11
CA ASP A 70 6.59 5.36 8.22
C ASP A 70 6.39 6.47 9.27
N THR A 71 5.14 6.63 9.67
CA THR A 71 4.73 7.60 10.69
C THR A 71 4.34 6.94 12.01
N GLY A 72 4.37 5.60 12.07
CA GLY A 72 3.85 4.82 13.17
C GLY A 72 2.33 4.94 13.35
N LYS A 73 1.61 5.47 12.35
CA LYS A 73 0.15 5.70 12.42
C LYS A 73 -0.55 5.12 11.20
N GLY A 74 -1.48 4.19 11.45
CA GLY A 74 -2.41 3.69 10.43
C GLY A 74 -3.49 4.70 10.08
N THR A 75 -4.19 4.48 8.96
CA THR A 75 -5.33 5.32 8.55
C THR A 75 -6.64 4.96 9.25
N HIS A 76 -6.67 3.85 9.97
CA HIS A 76 -7.82 3.35 10.72
C HIS A 76 -7.38 3.05 12.15
N ASP A 77 -8.23 3.42 13.10
CA ASP A 77 -8.07 3.07 14.51
C ASP A 77 -9.06 1.95 14.84
N PRO A 78 -8.61 0.69 14.92
CA PRO A 78 -9.48 -0.43 15.28
C PRO A 78 -9.93 -0.39 16.74
N GLU A 79 -9.30 0.43 17.59
CA GLU A 79 -9.64 0.58 19.01
C GLU A 79 -10.67 1.70 19.27
N ASP A 80 -11.09 2.42 18.22
CA ASP A 80 -12.16 3.41 18.33
C ASP A 80 -13.48 2.74 18.75
N LYS A 81 -14.06 3.21 19.86
CA LYS A 81 -15.33 2.69 20.40
C LYS A 81 -16.47 2.70 19.39
N ALA A 82 -16.51 3.68 18.49
CA ALA A 82 -17.54 3.75 17.45
C ALA A 82 -17.44 2.56 16.47
N VAL A 83 -16.21 2.10 16.18
CA VAL A 83 -15.96 0.91 15.36
C VAL A 83 -16.45 -0.34 16.08
N GLU A 84 -16.11 -0.48 17.36
CA GLU A 84 -16.55 -1.61 18.20
C GLU A 84 -18.09 -1.70 18.28
N GLU A 85 -18.76 -0.59 18.55
CA GLU A 85 -20.24 -0.52 18.60
C GLU A 85 -20.88 -0.82 17.25
N GLY A 86 -20.26 -0.42 16.15
CA GLY A 86 -20.69 -0.76 14.80
C GLY A 86 -20.58 -2.26 14.53
N LEU A 87 -19.45 -2.87 14.89
CA LEU A 87 -19.18 -4.30 14.69
C LEU A 87 -20.16 -5.19 15.49
N LYS A 88 -20.51 -4.80 16.72
CA LYS A 88 -21.49 -5.53 17.56
C LYS A 88 -22.88 -5.66 16.95
N ARG A 89 -23.23 -4.84 15.95
CA ARG A 89 -24.53 -4.90 15.26
C ARG A 89 -24.61 -6.05 14.26
N PHE A 90 -23.48 -6.58 13.82
CA PHE A 90 -23.45 -7.73 12.91
C PHE A 90 -23.67 -9.01 13.71
N ARG A 91 -24.64 -9.83 13.29
CA ARG A 91 -24.78 -11.20 13.80
C ARG A 91 -23.72 -12.06 13.12
N ILE A 92 -22.78 -12.56 13.90
CA ILE A 92 -21.72 -13.46 13.43
C ILE A 92 -22.14 -14.93 13.56
N HIS A 93 -23.20 -15.20 14.34
CA HIS A 93 -23.85 -16.50 14.48
C HIS A 93 -25.38 -16.31 14.52
N ASP A 94 -26.13 -17.38 14.22
CA ASP A 94 -27.59 -17.43 14.34
C ASP A 94 -28.06 -17.25 15.80
#